data_AF-A0A2V8F6Q3-F1
#
_entry.id   AF-A0A2V8F6Q3-F1
#
_cell.length_a   1.000
_cell.length_b   1.000
_cell.length_c   1.000
_cell.angle_alpha   90.00
_cell.angle_beta   90.00
_cell.angle_gamma   90.00
#
_symmetry.space_group_name_H-M   'P 1'
#
loop_
_entity.id
_entity.type
_entity.pdbx_description
1 polymer ?
#
loop_
_entity_poly.entity_id
_entity_poly.type
_entity_poly.pdbx_seq_one_letter_code
_entity_poly.pdbx_strand_id
1 'polypeptide(L)'
;MLVGEVRGPEAFDLLQALNTGHLGSLTTIHANNAEQALTRLAHCVLTANVGLPHRSTREAITLAIHLVVHLARLDARRVVTEVVRVRRYDPQVDRFLVEPWPSEGMVQEGATV
;
A
#
# COMPACT_ATOMS: atom_id res chain seq x y z
N MET A 1 -7.57 -11.23 5.66
CA MET A 1 -6.65 -11.27 6.82
C MET A 1 -6.52 -9.87 7.39
N LEU A 2 -6.52 -9.72 8.72
CA LEU A 2 -6.28 -8.42 9.36
C LEU A 2 -4.95 -8.51 10.11
N VAL A 3 -3.92 -7.84 9.59
CA VAL A 3 -2.66 -7.64 10.31
C VAL A 3 -2.70 -6.23 10.86
N GLY A 4 -2.69 -6.08 12.18
CA GLY A 4 -2.90 -4.78 12.82
C GLY A 4 -1.92 -3.71 12.34
N GLU A 5 -0.62 -3.94 12.48
CA GLU A 5 0.43 -3.04 12.04
C GLU A 5 1.67 -3.84 11.59
N VAL A 6 2.24 -3.47 10.46
CA VAL A 6 3.49 -4.03 9.94
C VAL A 6 4.68 -3.17 10.35
N ARG A 7 5.67 -3.81 10.96
CA ARG A 7 6.89 -3.20 11.53
C ARG A 7 8.18 -3.87 11.04
N GLY A 8 8.14 -5.09 10.53
CA GLY A 8 9.34 -5.82 10.12
C GLY A 8 9.07 -7.07 9.27
N PRO A 9 9.74 -8.20 9.55
CA PRO A 9 9.79 -9.36 8.63
C PRO A 9 8.44 -10.06 8.42
N GLU A 10 7.46 -9.87 9.32
CA GLU A 10 6.08 -10.33 9.15
C GLU A 10 5.39 -9.77 7.88
N ALA A 11 5.94 -8.70 7.31
CA ALA A 11 5.53 -8.16 6.03
C ALA A 11 5.65 -9.19 4.89
N PHE A 12 6.61 -10.11 4.95
CA PHE A 12 6.74 -11.17 3.95
C PHE A 12 5.52 -12.09 3.97
N ASP A 13 5.15 -12.60 5.14
CA ASP A 13 3.97 -13.47 5.29
C ASP A 13 2.69 -12.75 4.89
N LEU A 14 2.57 -11.46 5.24
CA LEU A 14 1.47 -10.61 4.75
C LEU A 14 1.47 -10.52 3.22
N LEU A 15 2.61 -10.21 2.59
CA LEU A 15 2.70 -10.09 1.13
C LEU A 15 2.35 -11.42 0.43
N GLN A 16 2.79 -12.54 0.99
CA GLN A 16 2.44 -13.86 0.48
C GLN A 16 0.94 -14.11 0.59
N ALA A 17 0.34 -13.80 1.74
CA ALA A 17 -1.10 -13.93 1.95
C ALA A 17 -1.92 -13.04 1.00
N LEU A 18 -1.46 -11.81 0.74
CA LEU A 18 -2.14 -10.90 -0.18
C LEU A 18 -2.10 -11.42 -1.62
N ASN A 19 -0.99 -12.01 -2.05
CA ASN A 19 -0.82 -12.53 -3.41
C ASN A 19 -1.54 -13.87 -3.67
N THR A 20 -1.93 -14.63 -2.64
CA THR A 20 -2.63 -15.93 -2.79
C THR A 20 -4.15 -15.83 -2.71
N GLY A 21 -4.72 -14.63 -2.82
CA GLY A 21 -6.16 -14.43 -2.99
C GLY A 21 -6.96 -14.21 -1.72
N HIS A 22 -6.33 -13.76 -0.62
CA HIS A 22 -7.06 -13.29 0.56
C HIS A 22 -7.71 -11.91 0.32
N LEU A 23 -8.79 -11.90 -0.48
CA LEU A 23 -9.60 -10.71 -0.76
C LEU A 23 -10.06 -10.02 0.54
N GLY A 24 -10.05 -8.68 0.53
CA GLY A 24 -10.48 -7.87 1.67
C GLY A 24 -9.47 -7.78 2.82
N SER A 25 -8.21 -8.13 2.58
CA SER A 25 -7.15 -7.96 3.58
C SER A 25 -6.75 -6.50 3.74
N LEU A 26 -6.45 -6.10 4.97
CA LEU A 26 -6.03 -4.76 5.32
C LEU A 26 -4.91 -4.82 6.38
N THR A 27 -4.02 -3.85 6.31
CA THR A 27 -3.03 -3.61 7.34
C THR A 27 -2.78 -2.12 7.53
N THR A 28 -2.02 -1.77 8.56
CA THR A 28 -1.51 -0.42 8.76
C THR A 28 0.02 -0.42 8.78
N ILE A 29 0.61 0.69 8.35
CA ILE A 29 2.06 0.89 8.39
C ILE A 29 2.36 2.38 8.59
N HIS A 30 3.38 2.70 9.37
CA HIS A 30 3.79 4.08 9.60
C HIS A 30 4.53 4.65 8.38
N ALA A 31 4.00 5.71 7.78
CA ALA A 31 4.64 6.45 6.69
C ALA A 31 4.19 7.91 6.69
N ASN A 32 4.91 8.79 5.98
CA ASN A 32 4.55 10.22 5.91
C ASN A 32 3.70 10.58 4.68
N ASN A 33 3.53 9.64 3.74
CA ASN A 33 2.61 9.74 2.61
C ASN A 33 2.34 8.33 2.06
N ALA A 34 1.42 8.23 1.09
CA ALA A 34 1.01 6.94 0.55
C ALA A 34 2.14 6.19 -0.19
N GLU A 35 3.00 6.89 -0.92
CA GLU A 35 4.10 6.27 -1.67
C GLU A 35 5.20 5.73 -0.74
N GLN A 36 5.52 6.48 0.32
CA GLN A 36 6.44 6.05 1.37
C GLN A 36 5.93 4.83 2.12
N ALA A 37 4.61 4.64 2.24
CA ALA A 37 4.02 3.44 2.83
C ALA A 37 4.40 2.17 2.03
N LEU A 38 4.32 2.24 0.70
CA LEU A 38 4.71 1.14 -0.19
C LEU A 38 6.21 0.85 -0.12
N THR A 39 7.03 1.91 -0.12
CA THR A 39 8.49 1.78 0.02
C THR A 39 8.86 1.15 1.36
N ARG A 40 8.21 1.56 2.45
CA ARG A 40 8.44 0.98 3.76
C ARG A 40 7.99 -0.48 3.83
N LEU A 41 6.85 -0.83 3.22
CA LEU A 41 6.41 -2.22 3.12
C LEU A 41 7.47 -3.07 2.42
N ALA A 42 8.04 -2.58 1.30
CA ALA A 42 9.13 -3.27 0.61
C ALA A 42 10.35 -3.48 1.51
N HIS A 43 10.77 -2.46 2.28
CA HIS A 43 11.85 -2.60 3.25
C HIS A 43 11.53 -3.67 4.30
N CYS A 44 10.34 -3.63 4.88
CA CYS A 44 9.90 -4.62 5.87
C CYS A 44 9.95 -6.05 5.29
N VAL A 45 9.48 -6.27 4.06
CA VAL A 45 9.58 -7.58 3.39
C VAL A 45 11.03 -8.01 3.23
N LEU A 46 11.92 -7.11 2.80
CA LEU A 46 13.33 -7.41 2.60
C LEU A 46 14.05 -7.75 3.92
N THR A 47 13.60 -7.20 5.07
CA THR A 47 14.16 -7.57 6.38
C THR A 47 13.92 -9.04 6.76
N ALA A 48 12.96 -9.73 6.15
CA ALA A 48 12.77 -11.17 6.34
C ALA A 48 13.94 -12.01 5.80
N ASN A 49 14.83 -11.41 4.98
CA ASN A 49 16.05 -12.01 4.45
C ASN A 49 15.83 -13.36 3.73
N VAL A 50 14.68 -13.50 3.07
CA VAL A 50 14.27 -14.70 2.32
C VAL A 50 14.88 -14.79 0.90
N GLY A 51 15.83 -13.91 0.57
CA GLY A 51 16.52 -13.92 -0.73
C GLY A 51 15.71 -13.38 -1.91
N LEU A 52 14.63 -12.63 -1.65
CA LEU A 52 13.86 -11.98 -2.72
C LEU A 52 14.63 -10.80 -3.34
N PRO A 53 14.76 -10.71 -4.68
CA PRO A 53 15.33 -9.55 -5.33
C PRO A 53 14.49 -8.28 -5.07
N HIS A 54 15.16 -7.15 -4.82
CA HIS A 54 14.52 -5.84 -4.56
C HIS A 54 13.41 -5.50 -5.58
N ARG A 55 13.71 -5.69 -6.87
CA ARG A 55 12.76 -5.45 -7.97
C ARG A 55 11.52 -6.33 -7.85
N SER A 56 11.71 -7.64 -7.67
CA SER A 56 10.62 -8.62 -7.60
C SER A 56 9.72 -8.36 -6.40
N THR A 57 10.28 -7.92 -5.26
CA THR A 57 9.49 -7.52 -4.08
C THR A 57 8.57 -6.35 -4.39
N ARG A 58 9.06 -5.31 -5.06
CA ARG A 58 8.26 -4.11 -5.38
C ARG A 58 7.20 -4.41 -6.44
N GLU A 59 7.53 -5.23 -7.44
CA GLU A 59 6.56 -5.74 -8.41
C GLU A 59 5.45 -6.56 -7.70
N ALA A 60 5.81 -7.47 -6.79
CA ALA A 60 4.85 -8.24 -6.01
C ALA A 60 3.95 -7.36 -5.14
N ILE A 61 4.47 -6.27 -4.57
CA ILE A 61 3.66 -5.30 -3.82
C ILE A 61 2.61 -4.64 -4.71
N THR A 62 2.92 -4.33 -5.97
CA THR A 62 1.95 -3.72 -6.89
C THR A 62 0.81 -4.65 -7.30
N LEU A 63 1.04 -5.96 -7.23
CA LEU A 63 0.00 -6.98 -7.46
C LEU A 63 -0.89 -7.18 -6.22
N ALA A 64 -0.32 -7.01 -5.03
CA ALA A 64 -0.99 -7.23 -3.75
C ALA A 64 -1.78 -6.01 -3.25
N ILE A 65 -1.24 -4.79 -3.41
CA ILE A 65 -1.77 -3.56 -2.83
C ILE A 65 -2.48 -2.74 -3.90
N HIS A 66 -3.78 -2.52 -3.72
CA HIS A 66 -4.61 -1.80 -4.69
C HIS A 66 -4.85 -0.34 -4.31
N LEU A 67 -5.03 -0.07 -3.02
CA LEU A 67 -5.33 1.24 -2.48
C LEU A 67 -4.48 1.50 -1.24
N VAL A 68 -4.04 2.75 -1.09
CA VAL A 68 -3.38 3.24 0.12
C VAL A 68 -4.14 4.47 0.61
N VAL A 69 -4.55 4.43 1.87
CA VAL A 69 -5.19 5.56 2.56
C VAL A 69 -4.17 6.10 3.55
N HIS A 70 -3.72 7.34 3.34
CA HIS A 70 -2.82 8.01 4.26
C HIS A 70 -3.60 8.87 5.24
N LEU A 71 -3.30 8.69 6.53
CA LEU A 71 -3.88 9.44 7.64
C LEU A 71 -2.80 10.31 8.27
N ALA A 72 -3.09 11.61 8.42
CA ALA A 72 -2.24 12.53 9.18
C ALA A 72 -3.00 13.13 10.37
N ARG A 73 -2.26 13.73 11.29
CA ARG A 73 -2.84 14.54 12.36
C ARG A 73 -2.67 16.02 12.02
N LEU A 74 -3.79 16.71 11.87
CA LEU A 74 -3.87 18.15 11.67
C LEU A 74 -4.66 18.75 12.83
N ASP A 75 -4.04 19.67 13.59
CA ASP A 75 -4.67 20.38 14.71
C ASP A 75 -5.50 19.47 15.64
N ALA A 76 -4.85 18.41 16.14
CA ALA A 76 -5.42 17.36 17.01
C ALA A 76 -6.48 16.42 16.38
N ARG A 77 -6.87 16.61 15.11
CA ARG A 77 -7.78 15.71 14.39
C ARG A 77 -7.02 14.77 13.48
N ARG A 78 -7.48 13.52 13.39
CA ARG A 78 -7.03 12.60 12.34
C ARG A 78 -7.82 12.89 11.08
N VAL A 79 -7.12 13.11 9.98
CA VAL A 79 -7.69 13.39 8.67
C VAL A 79 -7.07 12.47 7.64
N VAL A 80 -7.88 12.05 6.65
CA VAL A 80 -7.35 11.43 5.44
C VAL A 80 -6.73 12.54 4.60
N THR A 81 -5.42 12.47 4.36
CA THR A 81 -4.76 13.47 3.51
C THR A 81 -4.57 12.99 2.07
N GLU A 82 -4.49 11.68 1.87
CA GLU A 82 -4.36 11.09 0.54
C GLU A 82 -5.12 9.76 0.49
N VAL A 83 -5.82 9.52 -0.61
CA VAL A 83 -6.27 8.20 -1.01
C VAL A 83 -5.74 7.98 -2.41
N VAL A 84 -4.91 6.96 -2.58
CA VAL A 84 -4.29 6.68 -3.87
C VAL A 84 -4.49 5.23 -4.29
N ARG A 85 -4.64 5.04 -5.59
CA ARG A 85 -4.60 3.74 -6.25
C ARG A 85 -3.17 3.44 -6.70
N VAL A 86 -2.70 2.23 -6.43
CA VAL A 86 -1.40 1.76 -6.90
C VAL A 86 -1.54 1.27 -8.34
N ARG A 87 -0.65 1.71 -9.23
CA ARG A 87 -0.68 1.33 -10.65
C ARG A 87 0.43 0.37 -11.03
N ARG A 88 1.68 0.75 -10.78
CA ARG A 88 2.86 -0.07 -11.08
C ARG A 88 4.08 0.41 -10.30
N TYR A 89 5.17 -0.32 -10.43
CA TYR A 89 6.49 0.06 -9.98
C TYR A 89 7.34 0.40 -11.20
N ASP A 90 8.03 1.53 -11.18
CA ASP A 90 8.96 1.95 -12.22
C ASP A 90 10.41 1.65 -11.79
N PRO A 91 11.06 0.64 -12.39
CA PRO A 91 12.42 0.27 -12.03
C PRO A 91 13.48 1.26 -12.52
N GLN A 92 13.16 2.19 -13.42
CA GLN A 92 14.13 3.17 -13.92
C GLN A 92 14.39 4.28 -12.91
N VAL A 93 13.36 4.63 -12.13
CA VAL A 93 13.41 5.70 -11.11
C VAL A 93 13.16 5.18 -9.69
N ASP A 94 13.11 3.85 -9.52
CA ASP A 94 12.84 3.15 -8.26
C ASP A 94 11.60 3.67 -7.51
N ARG A 95 10.50 3.91 -8.24
CA ARG A 95 9.32 4.58 -7.69
C ARG A 95 8.03 3.80 -7.91
N PHE A 96 7.16 3.78 -6.90
CA PHE A 96 5.77 3.36 -7.09
C PHE A 96 4.99 4.47 -7.78
N LEU A 97 4.31 4.12 -8.87
CA LEU A 97 3.41 5.02 -9.55
C LEU A 97 2.01 4.83 -8.99
N VAL A 98 1.50 5.92 -8.42
CA VAL A 98 0.19 6.00 -7.78
C VAL A 98 -0.61 7.14 -8.39
N GLU A 99 -1.92 7.06 -8.27
CA GLU A 99 -2.83 8.13 -8.70
C GLU A 99 -3.88 8.41 -7.62
N PRO A 100 -4.45 9.63 -7.54
CA PRO A 100 -5.54 9.94 -6.63
C PRO A 100 -6.77 9.04 -6.84
N TRP A 101 -7.47 8.72 -5.75
CA TRP A 101 -8.71 7.94 -5.78
C TRP A 101 -9.81 8.59 -4.94
N PRO A 102 -11.07 8.70 -5.44
CA PRO A 102 -11.51 8.32 -6.79
C PRO A 102 -10.86 9.21 -7.85
N SER A 103 -10.55 8.63 -9.01
CA SER A 103 -10.07 9.42 -10.15
C SER A 103 -11.20 10.33 -10.65
N GLU A 104 -10.85 11.50 -11.17
CA GLU A 104 -11.82 12.40 -11.83
C GLU A 104 -12.62 11.60 -12.87
N GLY A 105 -13.96 11.63 -12.77
CA GLY A 105 -14.88 10.85 -13.61
C GLY A 105 -15.43 9.55 -13.00
N MET A 106 -14.94 9.09 -11.84
CA MET A 106 -15.52 7.92 -11.13
C MET A 106 -16.60 8.25 -10.11
N VAL A 107 -16.80 9.54 -9.80
CA VAL A 107 -17.87 10.00 -8.92
C VAL A 107 -19.13 10.20 -9.77
N GLN A 108 -19.87 9.12 -10.04
CA GLN A 108 -21.28 9.26 -10.43
C GLN A 108 -22.06 9.62 -9.17
N GLU A 109 -22.84 10.71 -9.24
CA GLU A 109 -23.76 11.14 -8.20
C GLU A 109 -24.59 9.94 -7.70
N GLY A 110 -24.65 9.80 -6.37
CA GLY A 110 -25.22 8.64 -5.72
C GLY A 110 -26.63 8.35 -6.19
N ALA A 111 -26.90 7.05 -6.44
CA ALA A 111 -28.24 6.52 -6.31
C ALA A 111 -28.69 6.76 -4.87
N THR A 112 -29.49 7.81 -4.66
CA THR A 112 -30.35 7.93 -3.49
C THR A 112 -31.34 6.75 -3.54
N VAL A 113 -31.29 5.90 -2.52
CA VAL A 113 -32.39 4.97 -2.20
C VAL A 113 -33.44 5.74 -1.39
#